data_AF-A0A0U1MXF4-F1
#
_entry.id   AF-A0A0U1MXF4-F1
#
_cell.length_a   1.000
_cell.length_b   1.000
_cell.length_c   1.000
_cell.angle_alpha   90.00
_cell.angle_beta   90.00
_cell.angle_gamma   90.00
#
_symmetry.space_group_name_H-M   'P 1'
#
loop_
_entity.id
_entity.type
_entity.pdbx_description
1 polymer ?
#
loop_
_entity_poly.entity_id
_entity_poly.type
_entity_poly.pdbx_seq_one_letter_code
_entity_poly.pdbx_strand_id
1 'polypeptide(L)'
;MIHEHCNSKPYIYHYIHQDRTVPLYAVFELFTLGNLVFFTRCMSQNLNIEAQKQLKLYSPAFDQSKDILGDIIDCMKGLRNAIAHNGVLYDCRFKTGETSNRLKEYLAVKMDIHNLDFDRIIDYLILLILICSGLSYSKAELQRIIRQFEQNLDFLRSKISESTYDKIIGVRARPKLRSLKNFINNLDFYLKTD
;
A
#
# COMPACT_ATOMS: atom_id res chain seq x y z
N MET A 1 14.68 -8.91 -17.72
CA MET A 1 13.98 -7.64 -17.41
C MET A 1 14.36 -6.49 -18.35
N ILE A 2 15.57 -5.90 -18.28
CA ILE A 2 15.96 -4.81 -19.20
C ILE A 2 16.09 -5.33 -20.64
N HIS A 3 16.84 -6.41 -20.84
CA HIS A 3 17.07 -7.01 -22.17
C HIS A 3 15.77 -7.45 -22.89
N GLU A 4 14.74 -7.87 -22.15
CA GLU A 4 13.43 -8.28 -22.71
C GLU A 4 12.58 -7.10 -23.18
N HIS A 5 12.81 -5.90 -22.64
CA HIS A 5 12.03 -4.69 -22.97
C HIS A 5 12.80 -3.71 -23.86
N CYS A 6 14.08 -4.00 -24.17
CA CYS A 6 14.93 -3.17 -25.03
C CYS A 6 14.25 -2.80 -26.34
N ASN A 7 13.63 -3.78 -27.02
CA ASN A 7 13.11 -3.61 -28.38
C ASN A 7 11.67 -3.06 -28.42
N SER A 8 10.97 -2.98 -27.28
CA SER A 8 9.55 -2.59 -27.24
C SER A 8 9.30 -1.23 -26.57
N LYS A 9 10.32 -0.64 -25.93
CA LYS A 9 10.22 0.62 -25.19
C LYS A 9 11.14 1.70 -25.77
N PRO A 10 10.60 2.70 -26.49
CA PRO A 10 11.40 3.69 -27.24
C PRO A 10 12.40 4.48 -26.39
N TYR A 11 12.08 4.70 -25.10
CA TYR A 11 12.88 5.51 -24.18
C TYR A 11 14.14 4.81 -23.64
N ILE A 12 14.26 3.48 -23.77
CA ILE A 12 15.49 2.75 -23.40
C ILE A 12 16.23 2.18 -24.63
N TYR A 13 15.49 1.91 -25.70
CA TYR A 13 16.02 1.39 -26.96
C TYR A 13 17.23 2.17 -27.47
N HIS A 14 17.11 3.51 -27.50
CA HIS A 14 18.16 4.39 -28.02
C HIS A 14 19.45 4.36 -27.19
N TYR A 15 19.37 4.09 -25.87
CA TYR A 15 20.56 3.98 -25.04
C TYR A 15 21.29 2.66 -25.29
N ILE A 16 20.53 1.56 -25.39
CA ILE A 16 21.09 0.20 -25.48
C ILE A 16 21.63 -0.09 -26.88
N HIS A 17 20.95 0.36 -27.94
CA HIS A 17 21.42 0.15 -29.31
C HIS A 17 22.56 1.08 -29.74
N GLN A 18 22.81 2.16 -29.00
CA GLN A 18 23.91 3.09 -29.28
C GLN A 18 25.08 2.92 -28.30
N ASP A 19 25.12 1.82 -27.54
CA ASP A 19 26.12 1.55 -26.50
C ASP A 19 26.32 2.74 -25.53
N ARG A 20 25.22 3.46 -25.23
CA ARG A 20 25.22 4.57 -24.29
C ARG A 20 24.84 4.07 -22.90
N THR A 21 25.45 4.68 -21.88
CA THR A 21 25.05 4.47 -20.49
C THR A 21 23.56 4.78 -20.31
N VAL A 22 22.80 3.81 -19.80
CA VAL A 22 21.37 3.98 -19.51
C VAL A 22 21.25 4.86 -18.27
N PRO A 23 20.55 6.02 -18.35
CA PRO A 23 20.36 6.86 -17.18
C PRO A 23 19.39 6.19 -16.20
N LEU A 24 19.61 6.43 -14.90
CA LEU A 24 18.85 5.78 -13.84
C LEU A 24 17.33 5.99 -13.95
N TYR A 25 16.88 7.19 -14.37
CA TYR A 25 15.44 7.47 -14.55
C TYR A 25 14.79 6.56 -15.62
N ALA A 26 15.51 6.22 -16.69
CA ALA A 26 14.99 5.35 -17.75
C ALA A 26 14.83 3.91 -17.28
N VAL A 27 15.68 3.47 -16.35
CA VAL A 27 15.52 2.19 -15.65
C VAL A 27 14.27 2.23 -14.77
N PHE A 28 14.05 3.34 -14.04
CA PHE A 28 12.86 3.49 -13.21
C PHE A 28 11.56 3.46 -14.02
N GLU A 29 11.58 3.98 -15.23
CA GLU A 29 10.43 3.98 -16.14
C GLU A 29 10.11 2.60 -16.75
N LEU A 30 10.99 1.61 -16.56
CA LEU A 30 10.70 0.20 -16.83
C LEU A 30 10.10 -0.54 -15.63
N PHE A 31 10.14 0.03 -14.42
CA PHE A 31 9.58 -0.65 -13.26
C PHE A 31 8.05 -0.62 -13.29
N THR A 32 7.47 -1.81 -13.41
CA THR A 32 6.11 -2.05 -12.98
C THR A 32 6.07 -2.31 -11.47
N LEU A 33 4.90 -2.21 -10.83
CA LEU A 33 4.76 -2.61 -9.42
C LEU A 33 5.28 -4.04 -9.17
N GLY A 34 5.08 -4.97 -10.12
CA GLY A 34 5.60 -6.33 -10.00
C GLY A 34 7.13 -6.41 -9.96
N ASN A 35 7.81 -5.69 -10.85
CA ASN A 35 9.27 -5.64 -10.86
C ASN A 35 9.83 -4.84 -9.68
N LEU A 36 9.08 -3.86 -9.18
CA LEU A 36 9.43 -3.10 -7.99
C LEU A 36 9.43 -3.97 -6.73
N VAL A 37 8.48 -4.91 -6.59
CA VAL A 37 8.51 -5.90 -5.50
C VAL A 37 9.84 -6.66 -5.51
N PHE A 38 10.23 -7.20 -6.67
CA PHE A 38 11.49 -7.92 -6.81
C PHE A 38 12.69 -7.03 -6.46
N PHE A 39 12.71 -5.80 -6.95
CA PHE A 39 13.76 -4.83 -6.63
C PHE A 39 13.90 -4.59 -5.12
N THR A 40 12.81 -4.37 -4.40
CA THR A 40 12.85 -4.16 -2.93
C THR A 40 13.40 -5.36 -2.17
N ARG A 41 13.13 -6.58 -2.65
CA ARG A 41 13.62 -7.84 -2.05
C ARG A 41 15.10 -8.10 -2.34
N CYS A 42 15.67 -7.45 -3.35
CA CYS A 42 17.09 -7.55 -3.69
C CYS A 42 17.94 -6.42 -3.07
N MET A 43 17.33 -5.43 -2.42
CA MET A 43 18.07 -4.36 -1.75
C MET A 43 18.92 -4.92 -0.61
N SER A 44 20.09 -4.31 -0.37
CA SER A 44 20.81 -4.55 0.88
C SER A 44 19.96 -4.09 2.06
N GLN A 45 20.13 -4.74 3.22
CA GLN A 45 19.37 -4.41 4.42
C GLN A 45 19.48 -2.92 4.78
N ASN A 46 20.68 -2.35 4.68
CA ASN A 46 20.91 -0.93 4.97
C ASN A 46 20.12 -0.03 4.02
N LEU A 47 20.18 -0.28 2.71
CA LEU A 47 19.44 0.53 1.73
C LEU A 47 17.93 0.42 1.94
N ASN A 48 17.43 -0.78 2.25
CA ASN A 48 16.01 -1.01 2.49
C ASN A 48 15.54 -0.25 3.75
N ILE A 49 16.31 -0.30 4.84
CA ILE A 49 16.02 0.47 6.07
C ILE A 49 16.05 1.97 5.80
N GLU A 50 17.03 2.49 5.06
CA GLU A 50 17.10 3.90 4.73
C GLU A 50 15.92 4.35 3.86
N ALA A 51 15.52 3.54 2.87
CA ALA A 51 14.31 3.80 2.09
C ALA A 51 13.06 3.81 2.97
N GLN A 52 12.93 2.88 3.92
CA GLN A 52 11.83 2.87 4.88
C GLN A 52 11.81 4.11 5.77
N LYS A 53 12.97 4.59 6.25
CA LYS A 53 13.06 5.82 7.05
C LYS A 53 12.64 7.04 6.24
N GLN A 54 13.12 7.17 5.00
CA GLN A 54 12.70 8.26 4.11
C GLN A 54 11.20 8.26 3.84
N LEU A 55 10.60 7.07 3.76
CA LEU A 55 9.15 6.89 3.63
C LEU A 55 8.41 6.91 4.97
N LYS A 56 9.09 7.14 6.11
CA LYS A 56 8.54 7.09 7.48
C LYS A 56 7.84 5.76 7.84
N LEU A 57 8.17 4.70 7.11
CA LEU A 57 7.66 3.34 7.29
C LEU A 57 8.53 2.53 8.26
N TYR A 58 9.76 2.96 8.53
CA TYR A 58 10.63 2.24 9.46
C TYR A 58 9.99 2.15 10.86
N SER A 59 10.14 0.99 11.50
CA SER A 59 9.68 0.74 12.87
C SER A 59 10.74 -0.07 13.62
N PRO A 60 11.43 0.50 14.62
CA PRO A 60 12.43 -0.24 15.38
C PRO A 60 11.82 -1.36 16.22
N ALA A 61 10.53 -1.27 16.57
CA ALA A 61 9.78 -2.31 17.26
C ALA A 61 9.44 -3.52 16.36
N PHE A 62 9.83 -3.50 15.08
CA PHE A 62 9.55 -4.57 14.13
C PHE A 62 10.83 -5.11 13.48
N ASP A 63 11.37 -6.18 14.06
CA ASP A 63 12.65 -6.80 13.69
C ASP A 63 12.64 -7.42 12.27
N GLN A 64 11.47 -7.69 11.70
CA GLN A 64 11.31 -8.27 10.36
C GLN A 64 11.20 -7.21 9.23
N SER A 65 11.73 -6.01 9.44
CA SER A 65 11.51 -4.86 8.54
C SER A 65 12.06 -5.02 7.12
N LYS A 66 13.07 -5.87 6.87
CA LYS A 66 13.81 -5.93 5.59
C LYS A 66 12.96 -6.15 4.33
N ASP A 67 11.80 -6.79 4.45
CA ASP A 67 10.96 -7.13 3.31
C ASP A 67 9.65 -6.33 3.28
N ILE A 68 9.44 -5.42 4.23
CA ILE A 68 8.14 -4.79 4.42
C ILE A 68 7.74 -3.91 3.23
N LEU A 69 8.70 -3.22 2.61
CA LEU A 69 8.44 -2.45 1.39
C LEU A 69 7.91 -3.35 0.27
N GLY A 70 8.53 -4.52 0.10
CA GLY A 70 8.10 -5.51 -0.89
C GLY A 70 6.69 -6.02 -0.59
N ASP A 71 6.39 -6.33 0.67
CA ASP A 71 5.07 -6.79 1.09
C ASP A 71 3.98 -5.72 0.88
N ILE A 72 4.28 -4.46 1.17
CA ILE A 72 3.36 -3.32 0.93
C ILE A 72 3.06 -3.19 -0.57
N ILE A 73 4.10 -3.19 -1.42
CA ILE A 73 3.95 -3.02 -2.86
C ILE A 73 3.19 -4.21 -3.46
N ASP A 74 3.50 -5.43 -3.03
CA ASP A 74 2.85 -6.65 -3.52
C ASP A 74 1.37 -6.66 -3.13
N CYS A 75 1.04 -6.25 -1.90
CA CYS A 75 -0.34 -6.08 -1.46
C CYS A 75 -1.09 -5.04 -2.31
N MET A 76 -0.45 -3.92 -2.65
CA MET A 76 -1.07 -2.84 -3.45
C MET A 76 -1.27 -3.19 -4.93
N LYS A 77 -0.49 -4.13 -5.47
CA LYS A 77 -0.52 -4.52 -6.89
C LYS A 77 -1.91 -4.95 -7.35
N GLY A 78 -2.59 -5.80 -6.57
CA GLY A 78 -3.93 -6.29 -6.90
C GLY A 78 -4.97 -5.17 -6.93
N LEU A 79 -4.94 -4.29 -5.93
CA LEU A 79 -5.85 -3.15 -5.83
C LEU A 79 -5.69 -2.19 -7.02
N ARG A 80 -4.44 -1.84 -7.35
CA ARG A 80 -4.15 -0.96 -8.50
C ARG A 80 -4.70 -1.54 -9.80
N ASN A 81 -4.52 -2.85 -10.01
CA ASN A 81 -4.99 -3.52 -11.22
C ASN A 81 -6.52 -3.55 -11.29
N ALA A 82 -7.19 -3.80 -10.16
CA ALA A 82 -8.65 -3.74 -10.10
C ALA A 82 -9.17 -2.35 -10.46
N ILE A 83 -8.58 -1.28 -9.91
CA ILE A 83 -8.96 0.10 -10.25
C ILE A 83 -8.77 0.37 -11.75
N ALA A 84 -7.62 -0.02 -12.31
CA ALA A 84 -7.31 0.22 -13.73
C ALA A 84 -8.26 -0.50 -14.70
N HIS A 85 -8.88 -1.61 -14.27
CA HIS A 85 -9.77 -2.43 -15.08
C HIS A 85 -11.22 -2.44 -14.59
N ASN A 86 -11.62 -1.46 -13.75
CA ASN A 86 -12.96 -1.37 -13.16
C ASN A 86 -13.44 -2.66 -12.47
N GLY A 87 -12.52 -3.37 -11.82
CA GLY A 87 -12.79 -4.57 -11.05
C GLY A 87 -13.54 -4.28 -9.74
N VAL A 88 -14.17 -5.32 -9.19
CA VAL A 88 -14.88 -5.25 -7.91
C VAL A 88 -13.87 -5.14 -6.76
N LEU A 89 -14.11 -4.19 -5.84
CA LEU A 89 -13.16 -3.85 -4.77
C LEU A 89 -13.56 -4.32 -3.37
N TYR A 90 -14.85 -4.32 -3.04
CA TYR A 90 -15.31 -4.42 -1.64
C TYR A 90 -14.97 -5.75 -0.97
N ASP A 91 -14.96 -6.85 -1.73
CA ASP A 91 -14.68 -8.22 -1.27
C ASP A 91 -13.24 -8.69 -1.61
N CYS A 92 -12.39 -7.77 -2.09
CA CYS A 92 -10.97 -8.00 -2.36
C CYS A 92 -10.66 -9.20 -3.27
N ARG A 93 -11.59 -9.63 -4.13
CA ARG A 93 -11.37 -10.72 -5.10
C ARG A 93 -10.26 -10.47 -6.12
N PHE A 94 -9.78 -9.24 -6.21
CA PHE A 94 -8.62 -8.89 -7.00
C PHE A 94 -7.29 -9.43 -6.43
N LYS A 95 -7.30 -9.95 -5.20
CA LYS A 95 -6.14 -10.63 -4.60
C LYS A 95 -5.77 -11.86 -5.40
N THR A 96 -4.49 -12.00 -5.70
CA THR A 96 -3.93 -13.17 -6.40
C THR A 96 -3.32 -14.20 -5.44
N GLY A 97 -3.39 -13.95 -4.13
CA GLY A 97 -2.83 -14.81 -3.09
C GLY A 97 -3.10 -14.27 -1.68
N GLU A 98 -2.61 -15.01 -0.69
CA GLU A 98 -2.70 -14.60 0.72
C GLU A 98 -1.80 -13.41 1.02
N THR A 99 -2.30 -12.51 1.87
CA THR A 99 -1.51 -11.37 2.32
C THR A 99 -0.51 -11.83 3.37
N SER A 100 0.75 -11.41 3.20
CA SER A 100 1.86 -11.68 4.12
C SER A 100 1.47 -11.46 5.60
N ASN A 101 1.67 -12.47 6.44
CA ASN A 101 1.46 -12.34 7.89
C ASN A 101 2.37 -11.28 8.50
N ARG A 102 3.59 -11.16 7.99
CA ARG A 102 4.54 -10.11 8.37
C ARG A 102 3.98 -8.71 8.12
N LEU A 103 3.25 -8.48 7.02
CA LEU A 103 2.58 -7.20 6.77
C LEU A 103 1.47 -6.94 7.81
N LYS A 104 0.69 -7.96 8.16
CA LYS A 104 -0.38 -7.85 9.17
C LYS A 104 0.20 -7.50 10.55
N GLU A 105 1.27 -8.17 10.96
CA GLU A 105 1.98 -7.92 12.22
C GLU A 105 2.62 -6.53 12.22
N TYR A 106 3.25 -6.13 11.11
CA TYR A 106 3.81 -4.80 10.98
C TYR A 106 2.77 -3.70 11.13
N LEU A 107 1.58 -3.83 10.53
CA LEU A 107 0.49 -2.86 10.68
C LEU A 107 -0.04 -2.81 12.12
N ALA A 108 -0.10 -3.96 12.80
CA ALA A 108 -0.42 -4.03 14.21
C ALA A 108 0.58 -3.27 15.07
N VAL A 109 1.89 -3.41 14.81
CA VAL A 109 2.94 -2.68 15.54
C VAL A 109 2.97 -1.19 15.18
N LYS A 110 2.90 -0.86 13.89
CA LYS A 110 3.11 0.51 13.38
C LYS A 110 1.90 1.41 13.57
N MET A 111 0.69 0.86 13.53
CA MET A 111 -0.55 1.64 13.58
C MET A 111 -1.45 1.32 14.77
N ASP A 112 -1.11 0.29 15.56
CA ASP A 112 -2.00 -0.28 16.58
C ASP A 112 -3.37 -0.71 16.02
N ILE A 113 -3.35 -1.33 14.83
CA ILE A 113 -4.56 -1.85 14.17
C ILE A 113 -4.41 -3.34 13.93
N HIS A 114 -5.27 -4.11 14.62
CA HIS A 114 -5.24 -5.56 14.65
C HIS A 114 -6.34 -6.20 13.79
N ASN A 115 -6.28 -7.51 13.61
CA ASN A 115 -7.29 -8.31 12.89
C ASN A 115 -7.48 -7.88 11.42
N LEU A 116 -6.37 -7.74 10.70
CA LEU A 116 -6.33 -7.42 9.28
C LEU A 116 -6.24 -8.69 8.45
N ASP A 117 -7.33 -9.04 7.78
CA ASP A 117 -7.43 -10.25 6.97
C ASP A 117 -7.23 -9.94 5.48
N PHE A 118 -7.31 -8.65 5.11
CA PHE A 118 -7.27 -8.17 3.74
C PHE A 118 -8.31 -8.85 2.86
N ASP A 119 -9.48 -9.16 3.41
CA ASP A 119 -10.62 -9.73 2.70
C ASP A 119 -11.71 -8.69 2.42
N ARG A 120 -11.53 -7.47 2.93
CA ARG A 120 -12.42 -6.32 2.74
C ARG A 120 -11.62 -5.06 2.43
N ILE A 121 -12.23 -4.18 1.64
CA ILE A 121 -11.58 -2.95 1.15
C ILE A 121 -11.12 -2.01 2.26
N ILE A 122 -11.69 -2.11 3.47
CA ILE A 122 -11.26 -1.31 4.63
C ILE A 122 -9.81 -1.59 5.04
N ASP A 123 -9.31 -2.82 4.87
CA ASP A 123 -7.92 -3.16 5.21
C ASP A 123 -6.94 -2.54 4.23
N TYR A 124 -7.36 -2.41 2.97
CA TYR A 124 -6.64 -1.67 1.95
C TYR A 124 -6.68 -0.16 2.16
N LEU A 125 -7.78 0.39 2.69
CA LEU A 125 -7.84 1.79 3.12
C LEU A 125 -6.80 2.07 4.22
N ILE A 126 -6.66 1.16 5.19
CA ILE A 126 -5.66 1.28 6.27
C ILE A 126 -4.25 1.34 5.66
N LEU A 127 -3.93 0.41 4.76
CA LEU A 127 -2.64 0.39 4.07
C LEU A 127 -2.40 1.66 3.25
N LEU A 128 -3.41 2.16 2.54
CA LEU A 128 -3.33 3.41 1.78
C LEU A 128 -3.06 4.62 2.67
N ILE A 129 -3.74 4.73 3.82
CA ILE A 129 -3.51 5.82 4.77
C ILE A 129 -2.08 5.77 5.32
N LEU A 130 -1.54 4.57 5.61
CA LEU A 130 -0.14 4.43 5.99
C LEU A 130 0.80 4.95 4.91
N ILE A 131 0.61 4.52 3.65
CA ILE A 131 1.45 4.96 2.52
C ILE A 131 1.37 6.48 2.36
N CYS A 132 0.16 7.06 2.30
CA CYS A 132 -0.02 8.50 2.17
C CYS A 132 0.63 9.27 3.34
N SER A 133 0.53 8.74 4.55
CA SER A 133 1.18 9.35 5.72
C SER A 133 2.71 9.34 5.61
N GLY A 134 3.27 8.25 5.08
CA GLY A 134 4.70 8.15 4.78
C GLY A 134 5.16 9.15 3.72
N LEU A 135 4.30 9.39 2.72
CA LEU A 135 4.48 10.42 1.68
C LEU A 135 4.18 11.85 2.17
N SER A 136 4.05 12.04 3.49
CA SER A 136 3.89 13.35 4.14
C SER A 136 2.59 14.09 3.79
N TYR A 137 1.51 13.35 3.49
CA TYR A 137 0.17 13.94 3.46
C TYR A 137 -0.19 14.51 4.83
N SER A 138 -0.85 15.66 4.85
CA SER A 138 -1.27 16.31 6.09
C SER A 138 -2.37 15.52 6.80
N LYS A 139 -2.50 15.69 8.13
CA LYS A 139 -3.61 15.12 8.91
C LYS A 139 -4.98 15.48 8.31
N ALA A 140 -5.14 16.69 7.81
CA ALA A 140 -6.37 17.16 7.18
C ALA A 140 -6.71 16.39 5.90
N GLU A 141 -5.71 16.12 5.04
CA GLU A 141 -5.88 15.31 3.83
C GLU A 141 -6.22 13.86 4.14
N LEU A 142 -5.50 13.24 5.09
CA LEU A 142 -5.77 11.87 5.52
C LEU A 142 -7.18 11.73 6.10
N GLN A 143 -7.60 12.66 6.96
CA GLN A 143 -8.96 12.67 7.49
C GLN A 143 -10.01 12.91 6.40
N ARG A 144 -9.70 13.70 5.36
CA ARG A 144 -10.61 13.89 4.22
C ARG A 144 -10.87 12.59 3.49
N ILE A 145 -9.83 11.77 3.26
CA ILE A 145 -9.96 10.45 2.64
C ILE A 145 -10.90 9.56 3.49
N ILE A 146 -10.69 9.52 4.81
CA ILE A 146 -11.56 8.72 5.71
C ILE A 146 -13.01 9.22 5.67
N ARG A 147 -13.23 10.54 5.75
CA ARG A 147 -14.59 11.10 5.70
C ARG A 147 -15.31 10.74 4.41
N GLN A 148 -14.64 10.81 3.27
CA GLN A 148 -15.21 10.40 1.98
C GLN A 148 -15.53 8.90 1.96
N PHE A 149 -14.66 8.07 2.52
CA PHE A 149 -14.94 6.64 2.66
C PHE A 149 -16.19 6.39 3.52
N GLU A 150 -16.28 7.03 4.69
CA GLU A 150 -17.45 6.92 5.57
C GLU A 150 -18.74 7.40 4.91
N GLN A 151 -18.71 8.51 4.19
CA GLN A 151 -19.87 9.00 3.43
C GLN A 151 -20.36 7.97 2.41
N ASN A 152 -19.45 7.30 1.71
CA ASN A 152 -19.80 6.23 0.78
C ASN A 152 -20.40 5.02 1.50
N LEU A 153 -19.92 4.68 2.70
CA LEU A 153 -20.52 3.63 3.52
C LEU A 153 -21.92 4.00 4.00
N ASP A 154 -22.11 5.23 4.46
CA ASP A 154 -23.42 5.71 4.95
C ASP A 154 -24.42 5.77 3.78
N PHE A 155 -23.97 6.22 2.61
CA PHE A 155 -24.75 6.15 1.38
C PHE A 155 -25.14 4.71 1.05
N LEU A 156 -24.19 3.77 1.05
CA LEU A 156 -24.48 2.36 0.80
C LEU A 156 -25.51 1.81 1.80
N ARG A 157 -25.33 2.09 3.10
CA ARG A 157 -26.27 1.68 4.16
C ARG A 157 -27.68 2.21 3.93
N SER A 158 -27.82 3.42 3.38
CA SER A 158 -29.13 4.00 3.04
C SER A 158 -29.85 3.30 1.87
N LYS A 159 -29.13 2.50 1.07
CA LYS A 159 -29.65 1.89 -0.17
C LYS A 159 -29.98 0.41 -0.05
N ILE A 160 -29.55 -0.27 1.01
CA ILE A 160 -29.70 -1.72 1.16
C ILE A 160 -30.10 -2.11 2.58
N SER A 161 -30.54 -3.37 2.76
CA SER A 161 -30.83 -3.89 4.10
C SER A 161 -29.57 -3.97 4.95
N GLU A 162 -29.74 -3.84 6.27
CA GLU A 162 -28.64 -3.97 7.24
C GLU A 162 -27.91 -5.31 7.09
N SER A 163 -28.66 -6.41 6.92
CA SER A 163 -28.09 -7.74 6.67
C SER A 163 -27.21 -7.83 5.42
N THR A 164 -27.53 -7.08 4.37
CA THR A 164 -26.73 -7.05 3.13
C THR A 164 -25.52 -6.15 3.31
N TYR A 165 -25.71 -5.00 3.97
CA TYR A 165 -24.63 -4.07 4.29
C TYR A 165 -23.54 -4.75 5.13
N ASP A 166 -23.93 -5.50 6.17
CA ASP A 166 -22.99 -6.19 7.06
C ASP A 166 -22.20 -7.28 6.33
N LYS A 167 -22.79 -7.94 5.33
CA LYS A 167 -22.08 -8.92 4.49
C LYS A 167 -21.01 -8.26 3.60
N ILE A 168 -21.32 -7.09 3.05
CA ILE A 168 -20.42 -6.34 2.16
C ILE A 168 -19.27 -5.74 2.95
N ILE A 169 -19.57 -5.04 4.04
CA ILE A 169 -18.60 -4.20 4.76
C ILE A 169 -17.94 -4.93 5.92
N GLY A 170 -18.65 -5.88 6.54
CA GLY A 170 -18.19 -6.59 7.72
C GLY A 170 -18.36 -5.79 9.01
N VAL A 171 -18.70 -6.49 10.09
CA VAL A 171 -18.95 -5.92 11.43
C VAL A 171 -17.73 -5.14 11.97
N ARG A 172 -16.52 -5.48 11.53
CA ARG A 172 -15.26 -4.88 11.98
C ARG A 172 -14.89 -3.57 11.30
N ALA A 173 -15.62 -3.12 10.26
CA ALA A 173 -15.23 -1.91 9.53
C ALA A 173 -15.28 -0.63 10.37
N ARG A 174 -16.34 -0.43 11.17
CA ARG A 174 -16.47 0.78 12.02
C ARG A 174 -15.42 0.82 13.14
N PRO A 175 -15.14 -0.28 13.88
CA PRO A 175 -13.98 -0.34 14.76
C PRO A 175 -12.66 0.03 14.07
N LYS A 176 -12.37 -0.56 12.90
CA LYS A 176 -11.15 -0.26 12.12
C LYS A 176 -11.04 1.22 11.73
N LEU A 177 -12.13 1.85 11.31
CA LEU A 177 -12.18 3.28 10.99
C LEU A 177 -11.87 4.16 12.22
N ARG A 178 -12.37 3.78 13.41
CA ARG A 178 -12.04 4.50 14.65
C ARG A 178 -10.55 4.40 14.98
N SER A 179 -9.98 3.20 14.91
CA SER A 179 -8.54 3.02 15.12
C SER A 179 -7.71 3.81 14.10
N LEU A 180 -8.14 3.84 12.84
CA LEU A 180 -7.46 4.61 11.79
C LEU A 180 -7.52 6.13 12.03
N LYS A 181 -8.65 6.65 12.53
CA LYS A 181 -8.75 8.05 12.97
C LYS A 181 -7.84 8.35 14.15
N ASN A 182 -7.75 7.44 15.12
CA ASN A 182 -6.84 7.58 16.26
C ASN A 182 -5.38 7.62 15.82
N PHE A 183 -4.99 6.76 14.86
CA PHE A 183 -3.67 6.80 14.23
C PHE A 183 -3.37 8.19 13.63
N ILE A 184 -4.28 8.74 12.82
CA ILE A 184 -4.08 10.06 12.19
C ILE A 184 -4.01 11.20 13.22
N ASN A 185 -4.85 11.17 14.25
CA ASN A 185 -4.82 12.21 15.28
C ASN A 185 -3.45 12.24 15.99
N ASN A 186 -2.87 11.06 16.22
CA ASN A 186 -1.56 10.87 16.86
C ASN A 186 -0.42 10.67 15.84
N LEU A 187 -0.56 11.16 14.61
CA LEU A 187 0.38 10.86 13.51
C LEU A 187 1.83 11.16 13.86
N ASP A 188 2.08 12.27 14.57
CA ASP A 188 3.41 12.72 14.93
C ASP A 188 4.10 11.76 15.90
N PHE A 189 3.34 10.98 16.68
CA PHE A 189 3.89 9.92 17.52
C PHE A 189 4.31 8.71 16.67
N TYR A 190 3.45 8.26 15.75
CA TYR A 190 3.69 7.05 14.94
C TYR A 190 4.72 7.23 13.82
N LEU A 191 4.91 8.46 13.34
CA LEU A 191 5.86 8.80 12.27
C LEU A 191 7.19 9.36 12.79
N LYS A 192 7.41 9.42 14.10
CA LYS A 192 8.75 9.71 14.64
C LYS A 192 9.73 8.67 14.11
N THR A 193 10.68 9.16 13.32
CA THR A 193 11.89 8.44 12.97
C THR A 193 12.92 8.77 14.03
N ASP A 194 13.28 7.78 14.84
CA ASP A 194 14.50 7.82 15.65
C ASP A 194 15.73 7.97 14.74
#